data_AF-A0A7J7YM45-F1
#
_entry.id   AF-A0A7J7YM45-F1
#
_cell.length_a   1.000
_cell.length_b   1.000
_cell.length_c   1.000
_cell.angle_alpha   90.00
_cell.angle_beta   90.00
_cell.angle_gamma   90.00
#
_symmetry.space_group_name_H-M   'P 1'
#
loop_
_entity.id
_entity.type
_entity.pdbx_description
1 polymer ?
#
loop_
_entity_poly.entity_id
_entity_poly.type
_entity_poly.pdbx_seq_one_letter_code
_entity_poly.pdbx_strand_id
1 'polypeptide(L)' 'MKVFYYFLHFLCYVSFILTATCTLVDPEKCSKSFGICRKRCLKTEKQIDICYSPSKICCFEREFEDD' A
#
# COMPACT_ATOMS: atom_id res chain seq x y z
N MET A 1 31.80 -18.07 -17.40
CA MET A 1 30.38 -18.20 -17.01
C MET A 1 29.83 -16.87 -16.48
N LYS A 2 29.61 -15.89 -17.36
CA LYS A 2 29.11 -14.54 -17.00
C LYS A 2 27.58 -14.46 -17.04
N VAL A 3 26.94 -15.25 -17.91
CA VAL A 3 25.48 -15.28 -18.09
C VAL A 3 24.76 -15.69 -16.80
N PHE A 4 25.27 -16.70 -16.11
CA PHE A 4 24.69 -17.13 -14.82
C PHE A 4 24.76 -16.04 -13.74
N TYR A 5 25.83 -15.25 -13.71
CA TYR A 5 25.96 -14.12 -12.79
C TYR A 5 24.91 -13.03 -13.06
N TYR A 6 24.73 -12.66 -14.34
CA TYR A 6 23.68 -11.69 -14.71
C TYR A 6 22.28 -12.20 -14.40
N PHE A 7 22.03 -13.50 -14.60
CA PHE A 7 20.73 -14.10 -14.31
C PHE A 7 20.42 -14.10 -12.81
N LEU A 8 21.40 -14.48 -11.97
CA LEU A 8 21.26 -14.42 -10.51
C LEU A 8 21.07 -12.98 -10.01
N HIS A 9 21.81 -12.03 -10.57
CA HIS A 9 21.67 -10.61 -10.23
C HIS A 9 20.29 -10.07 -10.60
N PHE A 10 19.76 -10.46 -11.76
CA PHE A 10 18.41 -10.10 -12.19
C PHE A 10 17.34 -10.68 -11.25
N LEU A 11 17.44 -11.96 -10.90
CA LEU A 11 16.51 -12.61 -9.97
C LEU A 11 16.49 -11.90 -8.61
N CYS A 12 17.67 -11.55 -8.08
CA CYS A 12 17.77 -10.86 -6.78
C CYS A 12 17.11 -9.47 -6.82
N TYR A 13 17.32 -8.73 -7.92
CA TYR A 13 16.71 -7.43 -8.12
C TYR A 13 15.18 -7.49 -8.19
N VAL A 14 14.64 -8.47 -8.93
CA VAL A 14 13.19 -8.70 -9.03
C VAL A 14 12.61 -9.10 -7.67
N SER A 15 13.25 -10.02 -6.94
CA SER A 15 12.80 -10.41 -5.60
C SER A 15 12.78 -9.24 -4.63
N PHE A 16 13.78 -8.36 -4.67
CA PHE A 16 13.83 -7.18 -3.81
C PHE A 16 12.71 -6.20 -4.12
N ILE A 17 12.48 -5.88 -5.40
CA ILE A 17 11.38 -5.01 -5.81
C ILE A 17 10.03 -5.63 -5.46
N LEU A 18 9.84 -6.91 -5.76
CA LEU A 18 8.58 -7.60 -5.52
C LEU A 18 8.25 -7.67 -4.03
N THR A 19 9.25 -7.93 -3.19
CA THR A 19 9.08 -7.92 -1.73
C THR A 19 8.69 -6.53 -1.26
N ALA A 20 9.37 -5.47 -1.71
CA ALA A 20 9.02 -4.10 -1.34
C ALA A 20 7.58 -3.72 -1.76
N THR A 21 7.11 -4.18 -2.92
CA THR A 21 5.74 -3.89 -3.37
C THR A 21 4.66 -4.70 -2.66
N CYS A 22 4.97 -5.94 -2.25
CA CYS A 22 3.98 -6.86 -1.68
C CYS A 22 3.89 -6.81 -0.15
N THR A 23 4.90 -6.30 0.56
CA THR A 23 4.90 -6.22 2.03
C THR A 23 4.46 -4.87 2.59
N LEU A 24 4.38 -3.82 1.77
CA LEU A 24 4.06 -2.46 2.23
C LEU A 24 2.56 -2.17 2.36
N VAL A 25 1.70 -2.99 1.76
CA VAL A 25 0.25 -2.80 1.80
C VAL A 25 -0.34 -3.83 2.73
N ASP A 26 -0.63 -3.44 3.97
CA ASP A 26 -1.45 -4.23 4.88
C ASP A 26 -2.93 -3.90 4.60
N PRO A 27 -3.66 -4.75 3.85
CA PRO A 27 -5.06 -4.48 3.52
C PRO A 27 -5.95 -4.54 4.76
N GLU A 28 -5.54 -5.21 5.84
CA GLU A 28 -6.31 -5.26 7.08
C GLU A 28 -6.19 -3.96 7.86
N LYS A 29 -5.10 -3.21 7.73
CA LYS A 29 -4.90 -1.96 8.45
C LYS A 29 -6.00 -0.95 8.16
N CYS A 30 -6.44 -0.87 6.89
CA CYS A 30 -7.59 -0.04 6.52
C CYS A 30 -8.89 -0.51 7.19
N SER A 31 -9.16 -1.82 7.15
CA SER A 31 -10.38 -2.40 7.74
C SER A 31 -10.39 -2.33 9.26
N LYS A 32 -9.24 -2.49 9.93
CA LYS A 32 -9.06 -2.38 11.38
C LYS A 32 -9.27 -0.96 11.87
N SER A 33 -8.86 0.02 11.06
CA SER A 33 -9.12 1.43 11.33
C SER A 33 -10.53 1.87 10.92
N PHE A 34 -11.49 0.99 10.65
CA PHE A 34 -12.84 1.35 10.14
C PHE A 34 -12.80 2.27 8.90
N GLY A 35 -11.71 2.22 8.14
CA GLY A 35 -11.50 3.02 6.94
C GLY A 35 -12.21 2.42 5.74
N ILE A 36 -12.54 3.29 4.76
CA ILE A 36 -13.22 2.91 3.54
C ILE A 36 -12.27 3.07 2.34
N CYS A 37 -12.16 2.02 1.52
CA CYS A 37 -11.34 2.02 0.32
C CYS A 37 -12.04 2.74 -0.85
N ARG A 38 -11.44 3.84 -1.34
CA ARG A 38 -12.00 4.69 -2.41
C ARG A 38 -10.91 5.12 -3.39
N LYS A 39 -11.27 5.63 -4.57
CA LYS A 39 -10.28 6.26 -5.48
C LYS A 39 -9.79 7.62 -4.96
N ARG A 40 -10.64 8.35 -4.24
CA ARG A 40 -10.34 9.65 -3.64
C ARG A 40 -11.15 9.80 -2.36
N CYS A 41 -10.54 10.33 -1.30
CA CYS A 41 -11.23 10.61 -0.05
C CYS A 41 -12.14 11.84 -0.18
N LEU A 42 -13.21 11.86 0.60
CA LEU A 42 -14.06 13.03 0.76
C LEU A 42 -13.28 14.15 1.47
N LYS A 43 -13.77 15.39 1.36
CA LYS A 43 -13.14 16.54 2.05
C LYS A 43 -13.14 16.39 3.58
N THR A 44 -14.12 15.67 4.10
CA THR A 44 -14.30 15.34 5.53
C THR A 44 -13.43 14.18 5.99
N GLU A 45 -12.79 13.46 5.06
CA GLU A 45 -11.97 12.29 5.34
C GLU A 45 -10.47 12.63 5.25
N LYS A 46 -9.64 11.72 5.75
CA LYS A 46 -8.18 11.75 5.64
C LYS A 46 -7.69 10.46 4.98
N GLN A 47 -6.70 10.58 4.09
CA GLN A 47 -5.99 9.42 3.56
C GLN A 47 -5.00 8.90 4.61
N ILE A 48 -5.11 7.63 4.98
CA ILE A 48 -4.26 7.02 6.01
C ILE A 48 -3.37 5.90 5.47
N ASP A 49 -3.78 5.24 4.38
CA ASP A 49 -3.03 4.15 3.75
C ASP A 49 -3.49 3.91 2.30
N ILE A 50 -2.94 2.90 1.64
CA ILE A 50 -3.42 2.34 0.36
C ILE A 50 -4.12 1.00 0.59
N CYS A 51 -5.10 0.69 -0.26
CA CYS A 51 -5.82 -0.58 -0.19
C CYS A 51 -5.13 -1.65 -1.05
N TYR A 52 -5.63 -2.89 -0.98
CA TYR A 52 -5.11 -4.03 -1.78
C TYR A 52 -4.96 -3.73 -3.28
N SER A 53 -5.81 -2.85 -3.82
CA SER A 53 -5.62 -2.28 -5.15
C SER A 53 -4.84 -0.98 -5.04
N PRO A 54 -3.68 -0.82 -5.73
CA PRO A 54 -2.89 0.42 -5.72
C PRO A 54 -3.63 1.62 -6.30
N SER A 55 -4.76 1.38 -6.99
CA SER A 55 -5.66 2.42 -7.50
C SER A 55 -6.66 2.96 -6.46
N LYS A 56 -6.72 2.33 -5.28
CA LYS A 56 -7.62 2.69 -4.19
C LYS A 56 -6.81 3.06 -2.96
N ILE A 57 -7.21 4.15 -2.33
CA ILE A 57 -6.67 4.66 -1.08
C ILE A 57 -7.62 4.37 0.08
N CYS A 58 -7.07 4.21 1.28
CA CYS A 58 -7.82 4.06 2.50
C CYS A 58 -8.16 5.43 3.08
N CYS A 59 -9.46 5.70 3.24
CA CYS A 59 -9.99 6.95 3.76
C CYS A 59 -10.60 6.71 5.14
N PHE A 60 -10.21 7.53 6.12
CA PHE A 60 -10.76 7.51 7.47
C PHE A 60 -11.52 8.81 7.72
N GLU A 61 -12.71 8.74 8.30
CA GLU A 61 -13.50 9.91 8.67
C GLU A 61 -12.77 10.68 9.77
N ARG A 62 -12.67 12.01 9.64
CA ARG A 62 -12.11 12.80 10.73
C ARG A 62 -13.17 12.85 11.83
N GLU A 63 -12.89 12.26 12.98
CA GLU A 63 -13.56 12.66 14.20
C GLU A 63 -13.23 14.16 14.38
N PHE A 64 -14.23 15.02 14.14
CA PHE A 64 -14.17 16.37 14.63
C PHE A 64 -14.30 16.23 16.15
N GLU A 65 -13.17 16.28 16.87
CA GLU A 65 -13.22 16.60 18.30
C GLU A 65 -13.87 17.98 18.39
N ASP A 66 -15.14 18.01 18.75
CA ASP A 66 -15.83 19.23 19.17
C ASP A 66 -15.08 19.78 20.41
N ASP A 67 -14.56 21.00 20.26
CA ASP A 67 -13.84 21.81 21.26
C ASP A 67 -14.70 22.07 22.53
#